data_AF-A0A924X6J5-F1
#
_entry.id   AF-A0A924X6J5-F1
#
_cell.length_a   1.000
_cell.length_b   1.000
_cell.length_c   1.000
_cell.angle_alpha   90.00
_cell.angle_beta   90.00
_cell.angle_gamma   90.00
#
_symmetry.space_group_name_H-M   'P 1'
#
loop_
_entity.id
_entity.type
_entity.pdbx_description
1 polymer ?
#
loop_
_entity_poly.entity_id
_entity_poly.type
_entity_poly.pdbx_seq_one_letter_code
_entity_poly.pdbx_strand_id
1 'polypeptide(L)'
;MNEGARRLRALPARPLWQLLEALQSASLEEVRRDELVAPRVTLLLRSGRTILGRVSALREIGDGSMVLMHTGGDDRWDVGSDATYVPFDAIEGIVVHEATSHIELLAGGAVPTHGSGDR
;
A
#
# COMPACT_ATOMS: atom_id res chain seq x y z
N MET A 1 10.52 17.48 16.96
CA MET A 1 10.16 16.78 15.70
C MET A 1 9.66 15.40 16.09
N ASN A 2 8.43 15.01 15.72
CA ASN A 2 7.87 13.71 16.06
C ASN A 2 8.67 12.58 15.38
N GLU A 3 8.92 11.49 16.11
CA GLU A 3 9.66 10.31 15.64
C GLU A 3 9.07 9.75 14.32
N GLY A 4 7.74 9.71 14.19
CA GLY A 4 7.08 9.27 12.96
C GLY A 4 7.43 10.11 11.73
N ALA A 5 7.53 11.44 11.90
CA ALA A 5 7.91 12.35 10.81
C ALA A 5 9.37 12.17 10.37
N ARG A 6 10.27 11.82 11.30
CA ARG A 6 11.66 11.50 10.99
C ARG A 6 11.78 10.18 10.22
N ARG A 7 11.02 9.16 10.63
CA ARG A 7 10.99 7.85 9.98
C ARG A 7 10.43 7.91 8.56
N LEU A 8 9.38 8.71 8.32
CA LEU A 8 8.84 8.92 6.96
C LEU A 8 9.89 9.48 5.99
N ARG A 9 10.74 10.41 6.44
CA ARG A 9 11.83 10.97 5.62
C ARG A 9 12.93 9.95 5.28
N ALA A 10 12.99 8.85 6.03
CA ALA A 10 13.99 7.80 5.88
C ALA A 10 13.45 6.56 5.16
N LEU A 11 12.21 6.58 4.65
CA LEU A 11 11.67 5.45 3.90
C LEU A 11 12.51 5.20 2.64
N PRO A 12 12.96 3.95 2.40
CA PRO A 12 13.72 3.62 1.21
C PRO A 12 12.85 3.67 -0.03
N ALA A 13 13.43 4.09 -1.17
CA ALA A 13 12.79 3.90 -2.46
C ALA A 13 12.69 2.40 -2.78
N ARG A 14 11.52 1.96 -3.26
CA ARG A 14 11.25 0.55 -3.59
C ARG A 14 10.60 0.43 -4.96
N PRO A 15 10.83 -0.67 -5.69
CA PRO A 15 10.05 -0.98 -6.88
C PRO A 15 8.55 -1.03 -6.57
N LEU A 16 7.73 -0.45 -7.43
CA LEU A 16 6.27 -0.38 -7.23
C LEU A 16 5.65 -1.77 -7.02
N TRP A 17 6.12 -2.79 -7.75
CA TRP A 17 5.63 -4.16 -7.61
C TRP A 17 5.81 -4.71 -6.19
N GLN A 18 6.96 -4.48 -5.55
CA GLN A 18 7.22 -4.92 -4.17
C GLN A 18 6.32 -4.21 -3.16
N LEU A 19 6.03 -2.93 -3.39
CA LEU A 19 5.13 -2.18 -2.54
C LEU A 19 3.69 -2.70 -2.66
N LEU A 20 3.24 -3.01 -3.88
CA LEU A 20 1.92 -3.58 -4.12
C LEU A 20 1.77 -4.98 -3.52
N GLU A 21 2.80 -5.83 -3.58
CA GLU A 21 2.82 -7.13 -2.91
C GLU A 21 2.72 -7.00 -1.38
N ALA A 22 3.43 -6.03 -0.80
CA ALA A 22 3.36 -5.75 0.63
C ALA A 22 1.96 -5.27 1.04
N LEU A 23 1.35 -4.38 0.24
CA LEU A 23 -0.02 -3.90 0.47
C LEU A 23 -1.06 -5.01 0.33
N GLN A 24 -0.93 -5.89 -0.68
CA GLN A 24 -1.77 -7.10 -0.81
C GLN A 24 -1.63 -7.97 0.43
N SER A 25 -0.41 -8.18 0.93
CA SER A 25 -0.16 -9.03 2.10
C SER A 25 -0.83 -8.45 3.34
N ALA A 26 -0.78 -7.14 3.53
CA ALA A 26 -1.50 -6.47 4.62
C ALA A 26 -3.02 -6.61 4.50
N SER A 27 -3.59 -6.46 3.31
CA SER A 27 -5.03 -6.70 3.08
C SER A 27 -5.44 -8.14 3.36
N LEU A 28 -4.58 -9.13 3.05
CA LEU A 28 -4.83 -10.52 3.39
C LEU A 28 -4.75 -10.78 4.91
N GLU A 29 -3.84 -10.10 5.60
CA GLU A 29 -3.72 -10.20 7.06
C GLU A 29 -4.89 -9.53 7.78
N GLU A 30 -5.36 -8.38 7.30
CA GLU A 30 -6.58 -7.70 7.79
C GLU A 30 -7.77 -8.67 7.80
N VAL A 31 -8.04 -9.33 6.67
CA VAL A 31 -9.11 -10.32 6.54
C VAL A 31 -8.94 -11.51 7.49
N ARG A 32 -7.70 -11.91 7.79
CA ARG A 32 -7.41 -13.09 8.62
C ARG A 32 -7.44 -12.81 10.11
N ARG A 33 -7.01 -11.62 10.54
CA ARG A 33 -6.74 -11.32 11.96
C ARG A 33 -7.70 -10.31 12.58
N ASP A 34 -8.49 -9.57 11.80
CA ASP A 34 -9.41 -8.49 12.25
C ASP A 34 -8.76 -7.41 13.15
N GLU A 35 -7.43 -7.40 13.27
CA GLU A 35 -6.65 -6.49 14.13
C GLU A 35 -5.77 -5.53 13.33
N LEU A 36 -5.45 -5.86 12.07
CA LEU A 36 -4.62 -5.06 11.18
C LEU A 36 -5.50 -4.32 10.20
N VAL A 37 -5.39 -2.99 10.14
CA VAL A 37 -6.07 -2.20 9.11
C VAL A 37 -5.15 -2.06 7.90
N ALA A 38 -5.58 -2.53 6.73
CA ALA A 38 -4.75 -2.40 5.54
C ALA A 38 -4.75 -0.93 5.06
N PRO A 39 -3.60 -0.44 4.52
CA PRO A 39 -3.48 0.97 4.17
C PRO A 39 -4.43 1.32 3.03
N ARG A 40 -5.14 2.44 3.18
CA ARG A 40 -5.78 3.08 2.03
C ARG A 40 -4.71 3.71 1.14
N VAL A 41 -4.90 3.60 -0.16
CA VAL A 41 -3.98 4.14 -1.15
C VAL A 41 -4.71 4.90 -2.25
N THR A 42 -4.03 5.87 -2.85
CA THR A 42 -4.42 6.46 -4.11
C THR A 42 -3.44 6.01 -5.20
N LEU A 43 -3.93 5.31 -6.20
CA LEU A 43 -3.19 5.05 -7.43
C LEU A 43 -3.28 6.27 -8.33
N LEU A 44 -2.13 6.73 -8.81
CA LEU A 44 -2.00 7.76 -9.84
C LEU A 44 -1.80 7.04 -11.17
N LEU A 45 -2.70 7.26 -12.13
CA LEU A 45 -2.63 6.60 -13.43
C LEU A 45 -1.99 7.53 -14.47
N ARG A 46 -1.29 6.95 -15.45
CA ARG A 46 -0.70 7.67 -16.60
C ARG A 46 -1.70 8.50 -17.40
N SER A 47 -2.99 8.19 -17.28
CA SER A 47 -4.08 8.98 -17.89
C SER A 47 -4.37 10.30 -17.16
N GLY A 48 -3.73 10.56 -16.02
CA GLY A 48 -4.04 11.68 -15.11
C GLY A 48 -5.21 11.41 -14.16
N ARG A 49 -5.86 10.24 -14.26
CA ARG A 49 -6.93 9.82 -13.33
C ARG A 49 -6.35 9.23 -12.05
N THR A 50 -7.15 9.24 -10.99
CA THR A 50 -6.80 8.65 -9.70
C THR A 50 -7.82 7.62 -9.25
N ILE A 51 -7.36 6.57 -8.56
CA ILE A 51 -8.22 5.56 -7.93
C ILE A 51 -7.90 5.50 -6.45
N LEU A 52 -8.89 5.71 -5.58
CA LEU A 52 -8.75 5.61 -4.12
C LEU A 52 -9.35 4.28 -3.65
N GLY A 53 -8.60 3.54 -2.84
CA GLY A 53 -9.07 2.24 -2.33
C GLY A 53 -8.01 1.49 -1.54
N ARG A 54 -8.16 0.17 -1.46
CA ARG A 54 -7.16 -0.75 -0.89
C ARG A 54 -6.70 -1.74 -1.96
N VAL A 55 -5.42 -2.09 -1.95
CA VAL A 55 -4.86 -3.13 -2.84
C VAL A 55 -5.25 -4.49 -2.28
N SER A 56 -6.07 -5.25 -2.98
CA SER A 56 -6.49 -6.59 -2.54
C SER A 56 -5.70 -7.70 -3.22
N ALA A 57 -5.20 -7.48 -4.45
CA ALA A 57 -4.37 -8.45 -5.14
C ALA A 57 -3.48 -7.82 -6.24
N LEU A 58 -2.33 -8.44 -6.47
CA LEU A 58 -1.55 -8.37 -7.71
C LEU A 58 -1.65 -9.75 -8.39
N ARG A 59 -2.05 -9.77 -9.67
CA ARG A 59 -2.28 -11.01 -10.43
C ARG A 59 -1.73 -10.88 -11.84
N GLU A 60 -1.14 -11.94 -12.35
CA GLU A 60 -0.88 -12.09 -13.77
C GLU A 60 -2.17 -12.57 -14.45
N ILE A 61 -2.62 -11.86 -15.49
CA ILE A 61 -3.80 -12.19 -16.27
C ILE A 61 -3.40 -12.08 -17.75
N GLY A 62 -3.31 -13.21 -18.43
CA GLY A 62 -2.81 -13.27 -19.80
C GLY A 62 -1.32 -12.93 -19.86
N ASP A 63 -0.97 -11.94 -20.67
CA ASP A 63 0.38 -11.42 -20.87
C ASP A 63 0.71 -10.19 -20.00
N GLY A 64 -0.22 -9.75 -19.15
CA GLY A 64 -0.07 -8.56 -18.31
C GLY A 64 -0.28 -8.80 -16.82
N SER A 65 0.23 -7.88 -16.01
CA SER A 65 -0.04 -7.83 -14.56
C SER A 65 -1.17 -6.84 -14.26
N MET A 66 -2.10 -7.24 -13.40
CA MET A 66 -3.26 -6.48 -12.97
C MET A 66 -3.23 -6.29 -11.45
N VAL A 67 -3.53 -5.08 -11.00
CA VAL A 67 -3.77 -4.74 -9.60
C VAL A 67 -5.28 -4.70 -9.37
N LEU A 68 -5.75 -5.52 -8.45
CA LEU A 68 -7.13 -5.47 -7.97
C LEU A 68 -7.22 -4.50 -6.80
N MET A 69 -8.10 -3.52 -6.96
CA MET A 69 -8.42 -2.50 -5.97
C MET A 69 -9.84 -2.70 -5.47
N HIS A 70 -10.05 -2.64 -4.15
CA HIS A 70 -11.39 -2.43 -3.60
C HIS A 70 -11.60 -0.93 -3.41
N THR A 71 -12.62 -0.41 -4.08
CA THR A 71 -12.99 1.00 -4.18
C THR A 71 -14.39 1.19 -3.59
N GLY A 72 -14.60 2.20 -2.74
CA GLY A 72 -15.88 2.44 -2.05
C GLY A 72 -15.91 1.95 -0.59
N GLY A 73 -16.59 2.71 0.26
CA GLY A 73 -16.82 2.45 1.68
C GLY A 73 -15.60 2.61 2.62
N ASP A 74 -15.73 3.44 3.66
CA ASP A 74 -14.81 3.41 4.81
C ASP A 74 -15.14 2.25 5.78
N ASP A 75 -16.27 1.58 5.58
CA ASP A 75 -16.78 0.52 6.43
C ASP A 75 -16.42 -0.88 5.90
N ARG A 76 -15.84 -1.71 6.77
CA ARG A 76 -15.40 -3.08 6.49
C ARG A 76 -16.56 -4.05 6.18
N TRP A 77 -17.81 -3.63 6.41
CA TRP A 77 -19.03 -4.42 6.17
C TRP A 77 -19.82 -3.99 4.93
N ASP A 78 -19.32 -3.01 4.16
CA ASP A 78 -20.03 -2.56 2.96
C ASP A 78 -19.88 -3.59 1.82
N VAL A 79 -20.92 -4.41 1.68
CA VAL A 79 -21.13 -5.43 0.65
C VAL A 79 -21.15 -4.81 -0.77
N GLY A 80 -21.15 -3.48 -0.89
CA GLY A 80 -21.01 -2.69 -2.12
C GLY A 80 -19.58 -2.25 -2.48
N SER A 81 -18.54 -2.91 -1.94
CA SER A 81 -17.14 -2.62 -2.30
C SER A 81 -16.92 -2.88 -3.80
N ASP A 82 -16.93 -1.84 -4.63
CA ASP A 82 -16.62 -1.94 -6.05
C ASP A 82 -15.20 -2.51 -6.21
N ALA A 83 -15.03 -3.49 -7.10
CA ALA A 83 -13.73 -4.04 -7.44
C ALA A 83 -13.23 -3.44 -8.76
N THR A 84 -12.10 -2.75 -8.73
CA THR A 84 -11.50 -2.15 -9.92
C THR A 84 -10.21 -2.89 -10.28
N TYR A 85 -10.14 -3.42 -11.50
CA TYR A 85 -8.94 -4.02 -12.07
C TYR A 85 -8.14 -2.96 -12.82
N VAL A 86 -6.89 -2.74 -12.40
CA VAL A 86 -6.01 -1.72 -12.95
C VAL A 86 -4.79 -2.39 -13.58
N PRO A 87 -4.49 -2.17 -14.87
CA PRO A 87 -3.24 -2.66 -15.47
C PRO A 87 -2.04 -2.06 -14.74
N PHE A 88 -1.06 -2.88 -14.39
CA PHE A 88 0.14 -2.44 -13.68
C PHE A 88 0.87 -1.33 -14.45
N ASP A 89 0.99 -1.48 -15.77
CA ASP A 89 1.66 -0.51 -16.63
C ASP A 89 0.91 0.83 -16.76
N ALA A 90 -0.37 0.86 -16.40
CA ALA A 90 -1.16 2.09 -16.36
C ALA A 90 -0.88 2.93 -15.09
N ILE A 91 -0.20 2.37 -14.08
CA ILE A 91 0.11 3.04 -12.82
C ILE A 91 1.39 3.86 -12.99
N GLU A 92 1.27 5.16 -12.72
CA GLU A 92 2.39 6.10 -12.71
C GLU A 92 2.96 6.26 -11.30
N GLY A 93 2.12 6.15 -10.27
CA GLY A 93 2.55 6.27 -8.88
C GLY A 93 1.50 5.82 -7.89
N ILE A 94 1.88 5.82 -6.62
CA ILE A 94 1.01 5.43 -5.50
C ILE A 94 1.25 6.37 -4.32
N VAL A 95 0.16 6.80 -3.69
CA VAL A 95 0.15 7.50 -2.41
C VAL A 95 -0.41 6.56 -1.36
N VAL A 96 0.31 6.35 -0.27
CA VAL A 96 -0.17 5.59 0.88
C VAL A 96 -0.65 6.56 1.95
N HIS A 97 -1.93 6.47 2.30
CA HIS A 97 -2.54 7.31 3.33
C HIS A 97 -2.17 6.82 4.72
N GLU A 98 -2.12 7.73 5.68
CA GLU A 98 -1.75 7.43 7.08
C GLU A 98 -0.43 6.65 7.20
N ALA A 99 0.53 6.95 6.32
CA ALA A 99 1.80 6.22 6.21
C ALA A 99 2.58 6.07 7.53
N THR A 100 2.38 6.98 8.49
CA THR A 100 2.97 6.87 9.84
C THR A 100 2.53 5.60 10.59
N SER A 101 1.31 5.13 10.37
CA SER A 101 0.75 3.93 10.99
C SER A 101 1.25 2.65 10.32
N HIS A 102 1.91 2.76 9.17
CA HIS A 102 2.33 1.63 8.33
C HIS A 102 3.82 1.64 7.99
N ILE A 103 4.65 2.33 8.79
CA ILE A 103 6.09 2.51 8.50
C ILE A 103 6.81 1.19 8.31
N GLU A 104 6.53 0.16 9.11
CA GLU A 104 7.21 -1.14 9.00
C GLU A 104 6.93 -1.84 7.67
N LEU A 105 5.68 -1.79 7.21
CA LEU A 105 5.25 -2.28 5.90
C LEU A 105 5.96 -1.52 4.78
N LEU A 106 5.96 -0.18 4.87
CA LEU A 106 6.54 0.70 3.85
C LEU A 106 8.06 0.54 3.77
N ALA A 107 8.71 0.36 4.92
CA ALA A 107 10.14 0.12 5.04
C ALA A 107 10.57 -1.26 4.53
N GLY A 108 9.65 -2.22 4.34
CA GLY A 108 9.97 -3.55 3.80
C GLY A 108 10.92 -4.33 4.71
N GLY A 109 10.77 -4.19 6.03
CA GLY A 109 11.68 -4.81 7.01
C GLY A 109 13.00 -4.05 7.23
N ALA A 110 13.35 -3.10 6.36
CA ALA A 110 14.44 -2.16 6.60
C ALA A 110 13.94 -0.99 7.45
N VAL A 111 13.45 -1.26 8.67
CA VAL A 111 13.25 -0.17 9.62
C VAL A 111 14.62 0.45 9.81
N PRO A 112 14.82 1.76 9.54
CA PRO A 112 16.12 2.39 9.72
C PRO A 112 16.47 2.37 11.21
N THR A 113 17.14 1.31 11.65
CA THR A 113 17.82 1.24 12.93
C THR A 113 19.04 2.13 12.79
N HIS A 114 19.02 3.30 13.40
CA HIS A 114 20.29 3.98 13.63
C HIS A 114 20.92 3.35 14.86
N GLY A 115 22.16 2.90 14.66
CA GLY A 115 23.02 2.35 15.70
C GLY A 115 22.95 3.19 16.97
N SER A 116 22.88 2.47 18.08
CA SER A 116 23.41 2.92 19.35
C SER A 116 24.80 3.51 19.10
N GLY A 117 24.87 4.83 19.05
CA GLY A 117 26.14 5.52 19.15
C GLY A 117 26.71 5.20 20.53
N ASP A 118 27.83 4.50 20.54
CA ASP A 118 28.75 4.47 21.67
C ASP A 118 28.94 5.89 22.20
N ARG A 119 28.59 6.08 23.48
CA ARG A 119 29.22 7.03 24.38
C ARG A 119 29.24 6.45 25.78
#